data_AF-A0A3D5DLL6-F1
#
_entry.id   AF-A0A3D5DLL6-F1
#
_cell.length_a   1.000
_cell.length_b   1.000
_cell.length_c   1.000
_cell.angle_alpha   90.00
_cell.angle_beta   90.00
_cell.angle_gamma   90.00
#
_symmetry.space_group_name_H-M   'P 1'
#
loop_
_entity.id
_entity.type
_entity.pdbx_description
1 polymer ?
#
loop_
_entity_poly.entity_id
_entity_poly.type
_entity_poly.pdbx_seq_one_letter_code
_entity_poly.pdbx_strand_id
1 'polypeptide(L)'
;MRECRRRVPFYALPIFFPHLIWLGLAPILFNLMELVIHGGVATSAMKAPYNPGLATSLVWLILSVWYIIEIYHQHLVTGIDWWIAIGYLIAWTVIALPVGTFILLSDRDSPTPSPAKNCPASRSTGGSSTPPSTRNEQTAIRQEEQ
;
A
#
# COMPACT_ATOMS: atom_id res chain seq x y z
N MET A 1 19.19 -11.31 -23.16
CA MET A 1 19.80 -10.25 -22.34
C MET A 1 18.71 -9.27 -21.98
N ARG A 2 18.32 -9.22 -20.70
CA ARG A 2 17.23 -8.35 -20.24
C ARG A 2 17.83 -6.97 -19.98
N GLU A 3 17.46 -6.01 -20.82
CA GLU A 3 17.80 -4.61 -20.63
C GLU A 3 17.36 -4.19 -19.22
N CYS A 4 18.35 -3.94 -18.36
CA CYS A 4 18.15 -3.54 -16.98
C CYS A 4 17.65 -2.09 -17.02
N ARG A 5 16.33 -1.93 -17.14
CA ARG A 5 15.64 -0.63 -17.17
C ARG A 5 16.16 0.21 -16.01
N ARG A 6 17.02 1.18 -16.31
CA ARG A 6 17.62 2.11 -15.35
C ARG A 6 16.49 2.93 -14.73
N ARG A 7 15.95 2.45 -13.61
CA ARG A 7 14.93 3.20 -12.84
C ARG A 7 15.67 4.29 -12.10
N VAL A 8 15.38 5.55 -12.40
CA VAL A 8 15.84 6.68 -11.59
C VAL A 8 14.87 6.79 -10.42
N PRO A 9 15.27 6.51 -9.17
CA PRO A 9 14.41 6.74 -8.01
C PRO A 9 14.02 8.22 -7.97
N PHE A 10 12.78 8.54 -7.60
CA PHE A 10 12.29 9.92 -7.40
C PHE A 10 13.25 10.77 -6.56
N TYR A 11 13.78 10.16 -5.51
CA TYR A 11 14.72 10.77 -4.56
C TYR A 11 16.17 10.87 -5.08
N ALA A 12 16.51 10.21 -6.19
CA ALA A 12 17.87 10.25 -6.72
C ALA A 12 18.13 11.52 -7.54
N LEU A 13 17.11 12.06 -8.22
CA LEU A 13 17.21 13.32 -8.96
C LEU A 13 17.76 14.49 -8.11
N PRO A 14 17.21 14.79 -6.92
CA PRO A 14 17.76 15.88 -6.09
C PRO A 14 19.19 15.64 -5.60
N ILE A 15 19.64 14.37 -5.49
CA ILE A 15 21.01 14.05 -5.10
C ILE A 15 22.02 14.43 -6.20
N PHE A 16 21.66 14.21 -7.48
CA PHE A 16 22.55 14.53 -8.61
C PHE A 16 22.47 15.99 -9.07
N PHE A 17 21.37 16.68 -8.76
CA PHE A 17 21.17 18.08 -9.11
C PHE A 17 20.85 18.92 -7.86
N PRO A 18 21.78 19.00 -6.89
CA PRO A 18 21.54 19.68 -5.61
C PRO A 18 21.34 21.19 -5.76
N HIS A 19 21.74 21.77 -6.89
CA HIS A 19 21.53 23.18 -7.22
C HIS A 19 20.08 23.50 -7.62
N LEU A 20 19.28 22.49 -7.97
CA LEU A 20 17.86 22.65 -8.31
C LEU A 20 17.02 22.46 -7.04
N ILE A 21 16.86 23.52 -6.25
CA ILE A 21 16.20 23.48 -4.94
C ILE A 21 14.77 22.93 -5.02
N TRP A 22 14.05 23.26 -6.09
CA TRP A 22 12.69 22.73 -6.33
C TRP A 22 12.63 21.19 -6.43
N LEU A 23 13.70 20.50 -6.86
CA LEU A 23 13.75 19.03 -6.88
C LEU A 23 13.80 18.42 -5.48
N GLY A 24 14.47 19.09 -4.54
CA GLY A 24 14.49 18.67 -3.13
C GLY A 24 13.25 19.13 -2.38
N LEU A 25 12.67 20.27 -2.75
CA LEU A 25 11.45 20.80 -2.14
C LEU A 25 10.21 19.93 -2.45
N ALA A 26 10.12 19.36 -3.66
CA ALA A 26 9.00 18.51 -4.05
C ALA A 26 8.78 17.27 -3.14
N PRO A 27 9.80 16.43 -2.82
CA PRO A 27 9.62 15.32 -1.88
C PRO A 27 9.31 15.79 -0.45
N ILE A 28 9.74 16.99 -0.04
CA ILE A 28 9.33 17.58 1.24
C ILE A 28 7.83 17.90 1.24
N LEU A 29 7.34 18.53 0.18
CA LEU A 29 5.91 18.80 0.00
C LEU A 29 5.08 17.52 -0.10
N PHE A 30 5.61 16.48 -0.76
CA PHE A 30 4.98 15.17 -0.81
C PHE A 30 4.83 14.57 0.59
N ASN A 31 5.87 14.62 1.43
CA ASN A 31 5.78 14.12 2.79
C ASN A 31 4.74 14.88 3.65
N LEU A 32 4.62 16.20 3.49
CA LEU A 32 3.57 16.98 4.17
C LEU A 32 2.17 16.51 3.76
N MET A 33 1.97 16.19 2.48
CA MET A 33 0.72 15.60 1.99
C MET A 33 0.48 14.20 2.58
N GLU A 34 1.51 13.34 2.61
CA GLU A 34 1.45 12.00 3.22
C GLU A 34 1.08 12.07 4.71
N LEU A 35 1.58 13.07 5.45
CA LEU A 35 1.20 13.28 6.84
C LEU A 35 -0.29 13.61 7.00
N VAL A 36 -0.86 14.42 6.11
CA VAL A 36 -2.30 14.74 6.12
C VAL A 36 -3.14 13.50 5.76
N ILE A 37 -2.73 12.77 4.72
CA ILE A 37 -3.44 11.58 4.25
C ILE A 37 -3.40 10.50 5.35
N HIS A 38 -2.21 10.16 5.84
CA HIS A 38 -2.06 9.10 6.81
C HIS A 38 -2.49 9.49 8.23
N GLY A 39 -2.32 10.76 8.62
CA GLY A 39 -2.69 11.26 9.93
C GLY A 39 -4.17 11.62 10.09
N GLY A 40 -4.85 11.99 9.00
CA GLY A 40 -6.26 12.36 9.00
C GLY A 40 -7.15 11.33 8.32
N VAL A 41 -6.96 11.13 7.01
CA VAL A 41 -7.88 10.30 6.20
C VAL A 41 -7.76 8.83 6.56
N ALA A 42 -6.54 8.28 6.59
CA ALA A 42 -6.31 6.86 6.82
C ALA A 42 -6.65 6.45 8.26
N THR A 43 -6.22 7.23 9.26
CA THR A 43 -6.58 7.03 10.69
C THR A 43 -8.09 7.06 10.91
N SER A 44 -8.80 8.01 10.28
CA SER A 44 -10.26 8.09 10.36
C SER A 44 -10.93 6.89 9.69
N ALA A 45 -10.46 6.49 8.51
CA ALA A 45 -11.00 5.36 7.76
C ALA A 45 -10.79 4.03 8.49
N MET A 46 -9.63 3.83 9.10
CA MET A 46 -9.29 2.62 9.85
C MET A 46 -9.78 2.63 11.31
N LYS A 47 -10.29 3.78 11.79
CA LYS A 47 -10.69 4.01 13.19
C LYS A 47 -9.59 3.66 14.20
N ALA A 48 -8.34 3.90 13.82
CA ALA A 48 -7.18 3.68 14.66
C ALA A 48 -6.33 4.96 14.68
N PRO A 49 -5.74 5.33 15.82
CA PRO A 49 -4.90 6.52 15.91
C PRO A 49 -3.54 6.36 15.20
N TYR A 50 -3.23 5.17 14.67
CA TYR A 50 -1.94 4.85 14.09
C TYR A 50 -2.07 3.96 12.85
N ASN A 51 -1.22 4.21 11.85
CA ASN A 51 -0.90 3.31 10.76
C ASN A 51 0.58 3.42 10.41
N PRO A 52 1.16 2.40 9.74
CA PRO A 52 2.56 2.44 9.33
C PRO A 52 2.92 3.67 8.48
N GLY A 53 2.00 4.14 7.62
CA GLY A 53 2.22 5.36 6.83
C GLY A 53 2.39 6.61 7.69
N LEU A 54 1.57 6.77 8.73
CA LEU A 54 1.72 7.87 9.69
C LEU A 54 3.07 7.81 10.40
N ALA A 55 3.52 6.60 10.77
CA ALA A 55 4.84 6.41 11.39
C ALA A 55 5.96 6.91 10.48
N THR A 56 5.92 6.52 9.20
CA THR A 56 6.91 6.98 8.23
C THR A 56 6.84 8.49 8.03
N SER A 57 5.65 9.06 7.86
CA SER A 57 5.49 10.50 7.62
C SER A 57 6.04 11.35 8.77
N LEU A 58 5.91 10.88 10.03
CA LEU A 58 6.48 11.55 11.19
C LEU A 58 8.01 11.54 11.21
N VAL A 59 8.65 10.43 10.83
CA VAL A 59 10.12 10.37 10.70
C VAL A 59 10.60 11.32 9.60
N TRP A 60 9.93 11.29 8.45
CA TRP A 60 10.25 12.17 7.32
C TRP A 60 9.92 13.65 7.59
N LEU A 61 9.00 13.94 8.51
CA LEU A 61 8.68 15.32 8.92
C LEU A 61 9.89 16.02 9.55
N ILE A 62 10.67 15.30 10.35
CA ILE A 62 11.90 15.85 10.97
C ILE A 62 12.87 16.29 9.87
N LEU A 63 13.10 15.42 8.88
CA LEU A 63 13.96 15.73 7.74
C LEU A 63 13.40 16.88 6.89
N SER A 64 12.08 16.91 6.71
CA SER A 64 11.37 17.96 5.97
C SER A 64 11.57 19.34 6.59
N VAL A 65 11.40 19.44 7.91
CA VAL A 65 11.61 20.69 8.66
C VAL A 65 13.08 21.11 8.58
N TRP A 66 14.01 20.18 8.78
CA TRP A 66 15.43 20.50 8.72
C TRP A 66 15.86 21.00 7.33
N TYR A 67 15.36 20.37 6.26
CA TYR A 67 15.60 20.81 4.89
C TYR A 67 15.10 22.24 4.65
N ILE A 68 13.88 22.57 5.09
CA ILE A 68 13.34 23.92 4.95
C ILE A 68 14.21 24.94 5.69
N ILE A 69 14.63 24.64 6.92
CA ILE A 69 15.52 25.54 7.68
C ILE A 69 16.82 25.79 6.90
N GLU A 70 17.43 24.75 6.35
CA GLU A 70 18.72 24.87 5.66
C GLU A 70 18.63 25.71 4.39
N ILE A 71 17.62 25.48 3.53
CA ILE A 71 17.47 26.22 2.27
C ILE A 71 17.15 27.71 2.50
N TYR A 72 16.50 28.06 3.61
CA TYR A 72 16.26 29.45 3.99
C TYR A 72 17.50 30.08 4.62
N HIS A 73 18.21 29.36 5.49
CA HIS A 73 19.44 29.85 6.14
C HIS A 73 20.54 30.14 5.12
N GLN A 74 20.66 29.31 4.08
CA GLN A 74 21.61 29.51 2.99
C GLN A 74 21.09 30.43 1.86
N HIS A 75 19.89 30.99 1.99
CA HIS A 75 19.24 31.82 0.97
C HIS A 75 19.16 31.16 -0.42
N LEU A 76 19.00 29.83 -0.46
CA LEU A 76 18.97 29.06 -1.71
C LEU A 76 17.59 29.04 -2.36
N VAL A 77 16.53 29.19 -1.57
CA VAL A 77 15.15 29.07 -2.05
C VAL A 77 14.62 30.42 -2.54
N THR A 78 14.01 30.42 -3.72
CA THR A 78 13.28 31.56 -4.27
C THR A 78 11.78 31.28 -4.31
N GLY A 79 10.96 32.32 -4.52
CA GLY A 79 9.51 32.16 -4.61
C GLY A 79 9.06 31.27 -5.78
N ILE A 80 9.83 31.21 -6.87
CA ILE A 80 9.48 30.39 -8.04
C ILE A 80 9.75 28.90 -7.81
N ASP A 81 10.72 28.55 -6.96
CA ASP A 81 11.02 27.15 -6.62
C ASP A 81 9.80 26.46 -5.99
N TRP A 82 9.01 27.19 -5.21
CA TRP A 82 7.76 26.67 -4.63
C TRP A 82 6.74 26.29 -5.71
N TRP A 83 6.52 27.17 -6.69
CA TRP A 83 5.56 26.92 -7.77
C TRP A 83 6.01 25.77 -8.66
N ILE A 84 7.31 25.70 -8.99
CA ILE A 84 7.88 24.60 -9.78
C ILE A 84 7.79 23.28 -9.00
N ALA A 85 8.12 23.29 -7.71
CA ALA A 85 8.04 22.10 -6.87
C ALA A 85 6.60 21.58 -6.74
N ILE A 86 5.62 22.46 -6.59
CA ILE A 86 4.19 22.10 -6.57
C ILE A 86 3.76 21.50 -7.92
N GLY A 87 4.12 22.13 -9.03
CA GLY A 87 3.79 21.62 -10.37
C GLY A 87 4.40 20.24 -10.62
N TYR A 88 5.67 20.06 -10.25
CA TYR A 88 6.36 18.78 -10.35
C TYR A 88 5.75 17.72 -9.42
N LEU A 89 5.38 18.09 -8.20
CA LEU A 89 4.69 17.22 -7.25
C LEU A 89 3.38 16.70 -7.83
N ILE A 90 2.54 17.58 -8.39
CA ILE A 90 1.26 17.19 -9.01
C ILE A 90 1.51 16.25 -10.20
N ALA A 91 2.46 16.59 -11.07
CA ALA A 91 2.80 15.72 -12.20
C ALA A 91 3.25 14.33 -11.73
N TRP A 92 4.07 14.28 -10.67
CA TRP A 92 4.54 13.03 -10.09
C TRP A 92 3.40 12.21 -9.45
N THR A 93 2.53 12.84 -8.66
CA THR A 93 1.45 12.16 -7.94
C THR A 93 0.35 11.67 -8.88
N VAL A 94 0.08 12.39 -9.97
CA VAL A 94 -0.95 12.02 -10.96
C VAL A 94 -0.43 10.98 -11.95
N ILE A 95 0.85 11.02 -12.31
CA ILE A 95 1.40 10.18 -13.39
C ILE A 95 2.24 9.04 -12.81
N ALA A 96 3.26 9.35 -12.03
CA ALA A 96 4.26 8.36 -11.63
C ALA A 96 3.75 7.40 -10.54
N LEU A 97 2.98 7.90 -9.56
CA LEU A 97 2.43 7.04 -8.50
C LEU A 97 1.41 6.01 -9.05
N PRO A 98 0.43 6.37 -9.90
CA PRO A 98 -0.51 5.38 -10.42
C PRO A 98 0.15 4.37 -11.35
N VAL A 99 1.10 4.81 -12.18
CA VAL A 99 1.87 3.91 -13.05
C VAL A 99 2.73 2.96 -12.22
N GLY A 100 3.42 3.48 -11.18
CA GLY A 100 4.21 2.66 -10.27
C GLY A 100 3.37 1.63 -9.52
N THR A 101 2.30 2.07 -8.86
CA THR A 101 1.51 1.20 -7.98
C THR A 101 0.56 0.30 -8.75
N PHE A 102 -0.21 0.84 -9.70
CA PHE A 102 -1.29 0.10 -10.36
C PHE A 102 -0.89 -0.60 -11.66
N ILE A 103 0.25 -0.25 -12.26
CA ILE A 103 0.74 -0.91 -13.48
C ILE A 103 2.00 -1.73 -13.22
N LEU A 104 2.95 -1.20 -12.45
CA LEU A 104 4.27 -1.82 -12.27
C LEU A 104 4.33 -2.80 -11.08
N LEU A 105 3.63 -2.50 -9.98
CA LEU A 105 3.52 -3.35 -8.79
C LEU A 105 2.21 -4.15 -8.72
N SER A 106 1.32 -3.96 -9.70
CA SER A 106 0.08 -4.73 -9.79
C SER A 106 0.38 -6.09 -10.39
N ASP A 107 0.72 -7.04 -9.53
CA ASP A 107 0.77 -8.45 -9.89
C ASP A 107 -0.67 -8.96 -10.03
N ARG A 108 -1.12 -9.13 -11.28
CA ARG A 108 -2.43 -9.71 -11.58
C ARG A 108 -2.51 -11.18 -11.20
N ASP A 109 -1.37 -11.85 -11.03
CA ASP A 109 -1.25 -13.29 -10.82
C ASP A 109 -0.74 -13.63 -9.40
N SER A 110 -1.04 -12.80 -8.40
CA SER A 110 -0.73 -13.14 -7.01
C SER A 110 -1.38 -14.49 -6.62
N PRO A 111 -0.62 -15.47 -6.08
CA PRO A 111 -1.13 -16.80 -5.71
C PRO A 111 -2.17 -16.80 -4.58
N THR A 112 -2.44 -15.65 -3.97
CA THR A 112 -3.42 -15.52 -2.90
C THR A 112 -4.81 -15.28 -3.50
N PRO A 113 -5.79 -16.16 -3.24
CA PRO A 113 -7.14 -15.90 -3.71
C PRO A 113 -7.67 -14.64 -3.01
N SER A 114 -8.10 -13.64 -3.79
CA SER A 114 -8.85 -12.50 -3.25
C SER A 114 -9.96 -13.01 -2.33
N PRO A 115 -10.09 -12.50 -1.09
CA PRO A 115 -11.07 -13.03 -0.13
C PRO A 115 -12.54 -12.75 -0.51
N ALA A 116 -12.81 -12.22 -1.71
CA ALA A 116 -14.16 -11.90 -2.19
C ALA A 116 -14.73 -12.87 -3.23
N LYS A 117 -13.97 -13.86 -3.74
CA LYS A 117 -14.48 -14.78 -4.79
C LYS A 117 -14.73 -16.23 -4.37
N ASN A 118 -14.43 -16.59 -3.12
CA ASN A 118 -14.58 -17.96 -2.61
C ASN A 118 -15.51 -18.05 -1.39
N CYS A 119 -16.54 -17.21 -1.31
CA CYS A 119 -17.68 -17.52 -0.44
C CYS A 119 -18.67 -18.30 -1.29
N PRO A 120 -18.68 -19.65 -1.28
CA PRO A 120 -19.86 -20.36 -1.73
C PRO A 120 -20.97 -19.88 -0.81
N ALA A 121 -21.96 -19.16 -1.36
CA ALA A 121 -23.23 -18.94 -0.71
C ALA A 121 -23.63 -20.30 -0.15
N SER A 122 -23.71 -20.40 1.18
CA SER A 122 -24.11 -21.64 1.84
C SER A 122 -25.44 -22.01 1.22
N ARG A 123 -25.42 -23.08 0.42
CA ARG A 123 -26.62 -23.62 -0.16
C ARG A 123 -27.38 -24.19 1.02
N SER A 124 -28.36 -23.43 1.49
CA SER A 124 -29.44 -23.89 2.34
C SER A 124 -30.18 -25.00 1.58
N THR A 125 -29.67 -26.22 1.65
CA THR A 125 -30.48 -27.41 1.41
C THR A 125 -30.96 -27.86 2.77
N GLY A 126 -32.22 -27.55 3.05
CA GLY A 126 -32.98 -28.24 4.08
C GLY A 126 -32.87 -29.75 3.85
N GLY A 127 -32.46 -30.47 4.89
CA GLY A 127 -32.34 -31.91 4.91
C GLY A 127 -32.56 -32.36 6.34
N SER A 128 -33.76 -32.86 6.59
CA SER A 128 -34.25 -33.38 7.86
C SER A 128 -33.27 -34.35 8.52
N SER A 129 -32.95 -34.10 9.79
CA SER A 129 -32.34 -35.07 10.68
C SER A 129 -33.30 -36.24 10.94
N THR A 130 -33.00 -37.41 10.38
CA THR A 130 -33.46 -38.70 10.93
C THR A 130 -32.24 -39.50 11.38
N PRO A 131 -32.24 -40.09 12.58
CA PRO A 131 -31.10 -40.85 13.08
C PRO A 131 -31.05 -42.24 12.42
N PRO A 132 -29.86 -42.85 12.28
CA PRO A 132 -29.71 -44.15 11.63
C PRO A 132 -30.31 -45.27 12.48
N SER A 133 -31.23 -46.02 11.87
CA SER A 133 -31.81 -47.26 12.39
C SER A 133 -30.77 -48.38 12.35
N THR A 134 -30.47 -48.93 13.53
CA THR A 134 -29.71 -50.15 13.75
C THR A 134 -30.48 -51.37 13.20
N ARG A 135 -29.97 -52.03 12.15
CA ARG A 135 -30.53 -53.33 11.73
C ARG A 135 -29.60 -54.31 11.00
N ASN A 136 -28.37 -53.96 10.58
CA ASN A 136 -27.63 -54.82 9.64
C ASN A 136 -26.23 -55.28 10.10
N GLU A 137 -25.92 -55.33 11.40
CA GLU A 137 -24.65 -55.88 11.91
C GLU A 137 -24.79 -57.21 12.68
N GLN A 138 -25.99 -57.76 12.86
CA GLN A 138 -26.22 -59.01 13.60
C GLN A 138 -26.34 -60.27 12.73
N THR A 139 -26.23 -60.16 11.41
CA THR A 139 -26.32 -61.32 10.48
C THR A 139 -24.99 -61.82 9.95
N ALA A 140 -23.86 -61.24 10.34
CA ALA A 140 -22.52 -61.71 9.95
C ALA A 140 -21.81 -62.60 11.00
N ILE A 141 -22.31 -62.67 12.24
CA ILE A 141 -21.68 -63.44 13.35
C ILE A 141 -22.51 -64.69 13.70
N ARG A 142 -23.14 -65.32 12.69
CA ARG A 142 -23.89 -66.60 12.85
C ARG A 142 -23.40 -67.68 11.87
N GLN A 143 -22.10 -67.72 11.58
CA GLN A 143 -21.51 -68.72 10.68
C GLN A 143 -20.14 -69.28 11.17
N GLU A 144 -19.63 -68.90 12.34
CA GLU A 144 -18.32 -69.40 12.85
C GLU A 144 -18.38 -70.22 14.16
N GLU A 145 -19.57 -70.53 14.70
CA GLU A 145 -19.72 -71.47 15.82
C GLU A 145 -20.70 -72.62 15.51
N GLN A 146 -20.33 -73.46 14.53
CA GLN A 146 -20.83 -74.84 14.42
C GLN A 146 -19.67 -75.79 14.16
#